data_AF-A0A1V5ZAQ7-F1
#
_entry.id   AF-A0A1V5ZAQ7-F1
#
_cell.length_a   1.000
_cell.length_b   1.000
_cell.length_c   1.000
_cell.angle_alpha   90.00
_cell.angle_beta   90.00
_cell.angle_gamma   90.00
#
_symmetry.space_group_name_H-M   'P 1'
#
loop_
_entity.id
_entity.type
_entity.pdbx_description
1 polymer ?
#
loop_
_entity_poly.entity_id
_entity_poly.type
_entity_poly.pdbx_seq_one_letter_code
_entity_poly.pdbx_strand_id
1 'polypeptide(L)'
;MSAPKIDIMNSTSSAVQDYLGFGARPLGGTSNAIEVVVWNDKPVNITSESLGTGDGTQDTFSLANQHVFEAEIRVAGTLKTEGTHYAISKPAGQIQFTPGNIPTAGQSVTATYSHGTGSGMATDVFLLSRRRQTFLSTGSANFTLAAAPSLVYEALVDGAEVEVASVTGNIVELADAPASDAVVVIIYEDETVSKQVLQGKSSGVEDPLGTGMSDDAQSTYIGIGGSVLVENEAVGTGDGADRVFSLANQCVIPSSLVVKVDGVEVTEIVADAIRGDIEFNEPPGDTLAITATYRRYRTHKIGALPAGSGRKVQLRAHAPTTTTLSVAEANLEVWAV
;
A
#
# COMPACT_ATOMS: atom_id res chain seq x y z
N MET A 1 8.15 16.21 -3.21
CA MET A 1 8.04 14.89 -3.87
C MET A 1 6.57 14.56 -3.98
N SER A 2 6.11 14.02 -5.12
CA SER A 2 4.72 13.54 -5.24
C SER A 2 4.55 12.30 -4.38
N ALA A 3 3.38 12.17 -3.74
CA ALA A 3 3.07 11.02 -2.90
C ALA A 3 3.03 9.72 -3.74
N PRO A 4 3.48 8.58 -3.19
CA PRO A 4 3.29 7.28 -3.81
C PRO A 4 1.78 7.01 -3.99
N LYS A 5 1.39 6.43 -5.13
CA LYS A 5 0.01 6.01 -5.38
C LYS A 5 -0.02 4.50 -5.42
N ILE A 6 -0.39 3.87 -4.31
CA ILE A 6 -0.33 2.42 -4.20
C ILE A 6 -1.72 1.80 -4.30
N ASP A 7 -1.86 0.86 -5.23
CA ASP A 7 -3.07 0.06 -5.43
C ASP A 7 -2.73 -1.42 -5.28
N ILE A 8 -3.57 -2.17 -4.55
CA ILE A 8 -3.49 -3.64 -4.48
C ILE A 8 -4.42 -4.19 -5.54
N MET A 9 -3.87 -4.91 -6.52
CA MET A 9 -4.62 -5.47 -7.63
C MET A 9 -4.67 -7.01 -7.53
N ASN A 10 -5.64 -7.64 -8.18
CA ASN A 10 -5.65 -9.10 -8.34
C ASN A 10 -4.43 -9.58 -9.16
N SER A 11 -4.20 -10.91 -9.21
CA SER A 11 -3.06 -11.51 -9.91
C SER A 11 -2.97 -11.21 -11.42
N THR A 12 -4.06 -10.75 -12.04
CA THR A 12 -4.11 -10.34 -13.45
C THR A 12 -4.03 -8.83 -13.63
N SER A 13 -3.83 -8.09 -12.53
CA SER A 13 -3.80 -6.63 -12.50
C SER A 13 -5.05 -5.97 -13.11
N SER A 14 -6.22 -6.63 -13.07
CA SER A 14 -7.45 -6.19 -13.75
C SER A 14 -8.44 -5.45 -12.86
N ALA A 15 -8.41 -5.69 -11.54
CA ALA A 15 -9.27 -5.04 -10.56
C ALA A 15 -8.54 -4.89 -9.23
N VAL A 16 -8.95 -3.90 -8.44
CA VAL A 16 -8.50 -3.73 -7.05
C VAL A 16 -8.92 -4.95 -6.22
N GLN A 17 -8.02 -5.41 -5.35
CA GLN A 17 -8.16 -6.59 -4.51
C GLN A 17 -7.68 -6.27 -3.07
N ASP A 18 -8.43 -5.42 -2.39
CA ASP A 18 -8.27 -5.06 -0.98
C ASP A 18 -8.92 -6.09 -0.03
N TYR A 19 -9.77 -6.97 -0.53
CA TYR A 19 -10.39 -8.06 0.24
C TYR A 19 -9.93 -9.43 -0.25
N LEU A 20 -9.58 -10.33 0.68
CA LEU A 20 -9.33 -11.74 0.39
C LEU A 20 -10.18 -12.66 1.27
N GLY A 21 -11.01 -13.49 0.62
CA GLY A 21 -11.69 -14.62 1.24
C GLY A 21 -10.95 -15.91 0.95
N PHE A 22 -10.59 -16.66 1.98
CA PHE A 22 -9.84 -17.90 1.81
C PHE A 22 -10.64 -19.18 2.12
N GLY A 23 -11.96 -19.05 2.28
CA GLY A 23 -12.86 -20.16 2.58
C GLY A 23 -12.67 -20.80 3.97
N ALA A 24 -13.44 -21.87 4.21
CA ALA A 24 -13.41 -22.67 5.43
C ALA A 24 -12.20 -23.60 5.47
N ARG A 25 -11.66 -23.87 6.67
CA ARG A 25 -10.49 -24.73 6.82
C ARG A 25 -10.50 -25.61 8.06
N PRO A 26 -9.92 -26.82 7.98
CA PRO A 26 -9.70 -27.64 9.16
C PRO A 26 -8.65 -27.01 10.07
N LEU A 27 -8.72 -27.37 11.36
CA LEU A 27 -7.72 -27.03 12.38
C LEU A 27 -6.30 -27.35 11.91
N GLY A 28 -5.38 -26.40 12.07
CA GLY A 28 -3.98 -26.55 11.62
C GLY A 28 -3.77 -26.46 10.10
N GLY A 29 -4.84 -26.26 9.33
CA GLY A 29 -4.79 -26.22 7.87
C GLY A 29 -4.26 -24.90 7.30
N THR A 30 -3.66 -24.98 6.11
CA THR A 30 -3.20 -23.82 5.33
C THR A 30 -3.93 -23.80 3.98
N SER A 31 -4.26 -22.63 3.46
CA SER A 31 -4.95 -22.50 2.17
C SER A 31 -3.96 -22.59 1.04
N ASN A 32 -4.50 -22.77 -0.16
CA ASN A 32 -3.83 -22.32 -1.35
C ASN A 32 -3.49 -20.82 -1.24
N ALA A 33 -2.38 -20.45 -1.85
CA ALA A 33 -1.99 -19.06 -1.95
C ALA A 33 -2.90 -18.33 -2.95
N ILE A 34 -3.24 -17.09 -2.63
CA ILE A 34 -3.84 -16.13 -3.53
C ILE A 34 -2.75 -15.10 -3.85
N GLU A 35 -2.52 -14.82 -5.12
CA GLU A 35 -1.56 -13.80 -5.54
C GLU A 35 -2.26 -12.47 -5.78
N VAL A 36 -1.65 -11.40 -5.28
CA VAL A 36 -2.01 -10.01 -5.56
C VAL A 36 -0.79 -9.28 -6.13
N VAL A 37 -1.02 -8.16 -6.80
CA VAL A 37 0.04 -7.29 -7.31
C VAL A 37 -0.12 -5.91 -6.69
N VAL A 38 0.87 -5.48 -5.91
CA VAL A 38 0.91 -4.15 -5.31
C VAL A 38 1.62 -3.22 -6.30
N TRP A 39 0.87 -2.29 -6.88
CA TRP A 39 1.36 -1.36 -7.90
C TRP A 39 1.64 0.01 -7.32
N ASN A 40 2.74 0.63 -7.73
CA ASN A 40 2.90 2.08 -7.62
C ASN A 40 2.52 2.73 -8.95
N ASP A 41 1.40 3.45 -8.99
CA ASP A 41 0.89 4.19 -10.15
C ASP A 41 0.78 3.32 -11.40
N LYS A 42 -0.06 2.27 -11.32
CA LYS A 42 -0.25 1.29 -12.39
C LYS A 42 -0.48 1.98 -13.74
N PRO A 43 0.33 1.65 -14.79
CA PRO A 43 0.19 2.29 -16.08
C PRO A 43 -1.16 2.02 -16.75
N VAL A 44 -1.73 3.07 -17.33
CA VAL A 44 -2.85 3.00 -18.27
C VAL A 44 -2.31 3.20 -19.68
N ASN A 45 -2.63 2.27 -20.57
CA ASN A 45 -2.13 2.26 -21.94
C ASN A 45 -3.12 2.92 -22.89
N ILE A 46 -2.63 3.85 -23.70
CA ILE A 46 -3.35 4.50 -24.78
C ILE A 46 -2.73 4.05 -26.10
N THR A 47 -3.56 3.56 -27.01
CA THR A 47 -3.12 3.06 -28.32
C THR A 47 -3.61 3.97 -29.43
N SER A 48 -2.68 4.42 -30.29
CA SER A 48 -2.99 5.19 -31.50
C SER A 48 -3.89 6.43 -31.27
N GLU A 49 -3.61 7.21 -30.23
CA GLU A 49 -4.23 8.52 -30.06
C GLU A 49 -3.92 9.40 -31.28
N SER A 50 -4.95 10.05 -31.85
CA SER A 50 -4.78 11.01 -32.93
C SER A 50 -4.55 12.40 -32.35
N LEU A 51 -3.37 12.97 -32.60
CA LEU A 51 -3.00 14.30 -32.08
C LEU A 51 -3.31 15.43 -33.07
N GLY A 52 -3.63 15.08 -34.31
CA GLY A 52 -3.95 16.01 -35.39
C GLY A 52 -3.12 15.77 -36.64
N THR A 53 -3.04 16.78 -37.49
CA THR A 53 -2.26 16.78 -38.73
C THR A 53 -1.26 17.92 -38.71
N GLY A 54 -0.04 17.65 -39.16
CA GLY A 54 0.95 18.68 -39.40
C GLY A 54 0.47 19.74 -40.39
N ASP A 55 0.91 20.96 -40.19
CA ASP A 55 0.74 22.09 -41.12
C ASP A 55 2.09 22.58 -41.69
N GLY A 56 3.22 21.96 -41.27
CA GLY A 56 4.58 22.36 -41.62
C GLY A 56 5.19 23.48 -40.75
N THR A 57 4.45 24.00 -39.76
CA THR A 57 4.88 25.09 -38.87
C THR A 57 4.63 24.82 -37.38
N GLN A 58 3.55 24.11 -37.04
CA GLN A 58 3.22 23.68 -35.70
C GLN A 58 4.20 22.60 -35.25
N ASP A 59 5.08 22.96 -34.34
CA ASP A 59 6.07 22.05 -33.77
C ASP A 59 5.56 21.29 -32.54
N THR A 60 4.42 21.68 -31.98
CA THR A 60 3.96 21.19 -30.68
C THR A 60 2.58 20.54 -30.76
N PHE A 61 2.47 19.35 -30.15
CA PHE A 61 1.24 18.57 -30.03
C PHE A 61 1.04 18.13 -28.58
N SER A 62 -0.20 18.15 -28.11
CA SER A 62 -0.54 17.70 -26.75
C SER A 62 -1.20 16.33 -26.80
N LEU A 63 -0.79 15.46 -25.88
CA LEU A 63 -1.50 14.23 -25.55
C LEU A 63 -2.74 14.56 -24.70
N ALA A 64 -3.76 13.71 -24.78
CA ALA A 64 -4.94 13.81 -23.92
C ALA A 64 -4.60 13.61 -22.43
N ASN A 65 -3.55 12.86 -22.12
CA ASN A 65 -3.15 12.55 -20.75
C ASN A 65 -1.75 13.06 -20.42
N GLN A 66 -1.59 13.47 -19.16
CA GLN A 66 -0.35 13.91 -18.54
C GLN A 66 0.37 12.75 -17.85
N HIS A 67 1.55 13.00 -17.26
CA HIS A 67 2.33 12.01 -16.51
C HIS A 67 2.63 10.74 -17.31
N VAL A 68 3.18 10.95 -18.50
CA VAL A 68 3.58 9.89 -19.43
C VAL A 68 4.79 9.14 -18.87
N PHE A 69 4.74 7.82 -18.87
CA PHE A 69 5.91 6.99 -18.57
C PHE A 69 6.78 6.80 -19.82
N GLU A 70 6.17 6.28 -20.90
CA GLU A 70 6.80 6.00 -22.19
C GLU A 70 5.83 6.31 -23.32
N ALA A 71 6.36 6.74 -24.47
CA ALA A 71 5.56 7.07 -25.65
C ALA A 71 6.27 6.73 -26.96
N GLU A 72 5.53 6.11 -27.87
CA GLU A 72 5.86 5.94 -29.28
C GLU A 72 5.10 6.96 -30.13
N ILE A 73 5.82 7.83 -30.81
CA ILE A 73 5.22 8.85 -31.69
C ILE A 73 5.40 8.44 -33.15
N ARG A 74 4.31 8.50 -33.93
CA ARG A 74 4.31 8.23 -35.36
C ARG A 74 3.85 9.44 -36.16
N VAL A 75 4.51 9.69 -37.27
CA VAL A 75 4.12 10.72 -38.24
C VAL A 75 3.90 10.04 -39.59
N ALA A 76 2.69 10.18 -40.15
CA ALA A 76 2.23 9.44 -41.32
C ALA A 76 2.50 7.92 -41.21
N GLY A 77 2.27 7.35 -40.02
CA GLY A 77 2.50 5.94 -39.71
C GLY A 77 3.96 5.54 -39.42
N THR A 78 4.93 6.43 -39.68
CA THR A 78 6.35 6.16 -39.47
C THR A 78 6.77 6.49 -38.04
N LEU A 79 7.37 5.52 -37.34
CA LEU A 79 7.90 5.70 -35.97
C LEU A 79 8.99 6.77 -35.94
N LYS A 80 8.91 7.64 -34.93
CA LYS A 80 9.88 8.68 -34.64
C LYS A 80 10.60 8.35 -33.34
N THR A 81 11.83 8.83 -33.23
CA THR A 81 12.72 8.60 -32.09
C THR A 81 12.80 9.85 -31.22
N GLU A 82 12.51 9.70 -29.93
CA GLU A 82 12.72 10.74 -28.91
C GLU A 82 14.20 11.18 -28.86
N GLY A 83 14.44 12.46 -28.60
CA GLY A 83 15.77 13.09 -28.61
C GLY A 83 16.34 13.37 -30.00
N THR A 84 15.90 12.65 -31.03
CA THR A 84 16.30 12.88 -32.43
C THR A 84 15.26 13.69 -33.21
N HIS A 85 14.00 13.25 -33.15
CA HIS A 85 12.92 13.84 -33.94
C HIS A 85 12.04 14.77 -33.10
N TYR A 86 11.82 14.41 -31.83
CA TYR A 86 11.01 15.17 -30.90
C TYR A 86 11.57 15.06 -29.48
N ALA A 87 11.16 15.98 -28.60
CA ALA A 87 11.24 15.85 -27.16
C ALA A 87 9.81 15.74 -26.59
N ILE A 88 9.66 15.11 -25.44
CA ILE A 88 8.38 15.03 -24.74
C ILE A 88 8.53 15.55 -23.31
N SER A 89 7.67 16.48 -22.92
CA SER A 89 7.45 16.82 -21.52
C SER A 89 6.50 15.79 -20.92
N LYS A 90 7.08 14.73 -20.32
CA LYS A 90 6.34 13.64 -19.70
C LYS A 90 5.32 14.11 -18.66
N PRO A 91 5.63 15.05 -17.74
CA PRO A 91 4.65 15.57 -16.79
C PRO A 91 3.50 16.30 -17.47
N ALA A 92 3.77 17.09 -18.52
CA ALA A 92 2.74 17.89 -19.19
C ALA A 92 2.01 17.16 -20.34
N GLY A 93 2.48 15.97 -20.73
CA GLY A 93 1.94 15.26 -21.90
C GLY A 93 2.15 16.04 -23.21
N GLN A 94 3.24 16.80 -23.35
CA GLN A 94 3.47 17.66 -24.51
C GLN A 94 4.63 17.17 -25.36
N ILE A 95 4.42 17.01 -26.65
CA ILE A 95 5.43 16.63 -27.64
C ILE A 95 5.86 17.87 -28.40
N GLN A 96 7.17 18.10 -28.50
CA GLN A 96 7.76 19.15 -29.31
C GLN A 96 8.71 18.55 -30.35
N PHE A 97 8.39 18.71 -31.63
CA PHE A 97 9.26 18.29 -32.72
C PHE A 97 10.48 19.20 -32.83
N THR A 98 11.64 18.60 -33.03
CA THR A 98 12.88 19.32 -33.26
C THR A 98 12.86 20.03 -34.63
N PRO A 99 13.60 21.14 -34.79
CA PRO A 99 13.71 21.82 -36.09
C PRO A 99 14.10 20.85 -37.22
N GLY A 100 13.40 20.95 -38.36
CA GLY A 100 13.58 20.03 -39.50
C GLY A 100 12.80 18.72 -39.41
N ASN A 101 12.18 18.42 -38.27
CA ASN A 101 11.33 17.24 -38.07
C ASN A 101 9.85 17.57 -37.86
N ILE A 102 9.47 18.84 -38.04
CA ILE A 102 8.07 19.30 -37.94
C ILE A 102 7.23 18.56 -39.00
N PRO A 103 6.12 17.89 -38.60
CA PRO A 103 5.23 17.21 -39.53
C PRO A 103 4.74 18.15 -40.64
N THR A 104 4.93 17.74 -41.89
CA THR A 104 4.52 18.56 -43.04
C THR A 104 3.01 18.56 -43.20
N ALA A 105 2.49 19.54 -43.95
CA ALA A 105 1.06 19.67 -44.25
C ALA A 105 0.40 18.32 -44.61
N GLY A 106 -0.62 17.93 -43.84
CA GLY A 106 -1.42 16.72 -44.06
C GLY A 106 -0.84 15.42 -43.50
N GLN A 107 0.34 15.43 -42.88
CA GLN A 107 0.86 14.25 -42.19
C GLN A 107 0.13 14.05 -40.86
N SER A 108 -0.52 12.91 -40.67
CA SER A 108 -1.13 12.57 -39.39
C SER A 108 -0.08 12.34 -38.32
N VAL A 109 -0.34 12.83 -37.10
CA VAL A 109 0.48 12.59 -35.93
C VAL A 109 -0.31 11.70 -34.97
N THR A 110 0.26 10.56 -34.61
CA THR A 110 -0.35 9.65 -33.64
C THR A 110 0.62 9.25 -32.55
N ALA A 111 0.07 8.89 -31.39
CA ALA A 111 0.84 8.44 -30.23
C ALA A 111 0.27 7.16 -29.63
N THR A 112 1.15 6.24 -29.27
CA THR A 112 0.85 5.12 -28.37
C THR A 112 1.71 5.31 -27.14
N TYR A 113 1.13 5.33 -25.95
CA TYR A 113 1.87 5.66 -24.74
C TYR A 113 1.21 5.07 -23.50
N SER A 114 1.96 5.01 -22.42
CA SER A 114 1.47 4.64 -21.10
C SER A 114 1.56 5.83 -20.16
N HIS A 115 0.55 6.05 -19.34
CA HIS A 115 0.52 7.16 -18.38
C HIS A 115 0.06 6.71 -16.99
N GLY A 116 0.36 7.54 -16.00
CA GLY A 116 -0.07 7.37 -14.61
C GLY A 116 -0.73 8.64 -14.08
N THR A 117 -0.56 8.86 -12.79
CA THR A 117 -1.05 10.01 -12.03
C THR A 117 0.06 10.96 -11.60
N GLY A 118 1.32 10.65 -11.94
CA GLY A 118 2.48 11.47 -11.60
C GLY A 118 3.11 11.09 -10.26
N SER A 119 2.94 9.83 -9.85
CA SER A 119 3.49 9.35 -8.60
C SER A 119 5.01 9.32 -8.59
N GLY A 120 5.59 9.53 -7.42
CA GLY A 120 7.02 9.39 -7.17
C GLY A 120 7.42 7.94 -6.90
N MET A 121 8.70 7.73 -6.61
CA MET A 121 9.17 6.46 -6.07
C MET A 121 8.59 6.24 -4.67
N ALA A 122 8.02 5.06 -4.43
CA ALA A 122 7.79 4.59 -3.07
C ALA A 122 9.08 3.92 -2.58
N THR A 123 9.75 4.55 -1.62
CA THR A 123 11.05 4.10 -1.11
C THR A 123 10.93 2.85 -0.24
N ASP A 124 9.84 2.77 0.52
CA ASP A 124 9.48 1.63 1.33
C ASP A 124 7.98 1.38 1.22
N VAL A 125 7.60 0.13 0.98
CA VAL A 125 6.21 -0.29 0.91
C VAL A 125 5.98 -1.48 1.83
N PHE A 126 4.93 -1.41 2.63
CA PHE A 126 4.55 -2.41 3.62
C PHE A 126 3.14 -2.88 3.33
N LEU A 127 2.99 -4.20 3.18
CA LEU A 127 1.70 -4.84 3.11
C LEU A 127 1.25 -5.25 4.50
N LEU A 128 0.06 -4.80 4.89
CA LEU A 128 -0.61 -5.11 6.13
C LEU A 128 -1.88 -5.91 5.83
N SER A 129 -2.38 -6.60 6.85
CA SER A 129 -3.71 -7.19 6.78
C SER A 129 -4.44 -7.03 8.09
N ARG A 130 -5.73 -6.72 8.00
CA ARG A 130 -6.67 -6.65 9.11
C ARG A 130 -7.65 -7.80 9.03
N ARG A 131 -8.16 -8.21 10.18
CA ARG A 131 -9.21 -9.22 10.23
C ARG A 131 -10.49 -8.61 9.72
N ARG A 132 -11.18 -9.35 8.86
CA ARG A 132 -12.52 -9.00 8.38
C ARG A 132 -13.47 -10.10 8.82
N GLN A 133 -14.68 -9.73 9.22
CA GLN A 133 -15.77 -10.67 9.41
C GLN A 133 -17.06 -10.11 8.81
N THR A 134 -17.71 -10.93 7.98
CA THR A 134 -19.05 -10.65 7.46
C THR A 134 -20.13 -11.40 8.23
N PHE A 135 -21.23 -10.70 8.50
CA PHE A 135 -22.43 -11.20 9.15
C PHE A 135 -23.65 -10.87 8.29
N LEU A 136 -24.71 -11.67 8.44
CA LEU A 136 -26.05 -11.28 8.04
C LEU A 136 -26.79 -10.86 9.31
N SER A 137 -27.26 -9.61 9.34
CA SER A 137 -27.97 -9.07 10.51
C SER A 137 -29.31 -9.78 10.71
N THR A 138 -29.67 -10.03 11.96
CA THR A 138 -31.01 -10.50 12.35
C THR A 138 -31.86 -9.39 12.96
N GLY A 139 -31.54 -8.12 12.68
CA GLY A 139 -32.13 -6.97 13.38
C GLY A 139 -31.46 -6.62 14.71
N SER A 140 -30.25 -7.14 14.96
CA SER A 140 -29.49 -6.91 16.20
C SER A 140 -28.38 -5.90 15.96
N ALA A 141 -28.13 -5.01 16.93
CA ALA A 141 -26.96 -4.13 16.94
C ALA A 141 -25.67 -4.84 17.41
N ASN A 142 -25.80 -6.01 18.05
CA ASN A 142 -24.68 -6.73 18.64
C ASN A 142 -24.16 -7.85 17.73
N PHE A 143 -22.86 -7.83 17.48
CA PHE A 143 -22.14 -8.80 16.64
C PHE A 143 -20.99 -9.42 17.42
N THR A 144 -21.00 -10.75 17.57
CA THR A 144 -19.94 -11.48 18.27
C THR A 144 -18.82 -11.86 17.30
N LEU A 145 -17.67 -11.23 17.49
CA LEU A 145 -16.44 -11.51 16.77
C LEU A 145 -15.81 -12.83 17.22
N ALA A 146 -15.00 -13.42 16.36
CA ALA A 146 -14.31 -14.69 16.67
C ALA A 146 -13.11 -14.53 17.62
N ALA A 147 -12.62 -13.30 17.80
CA ALA A 147 -11.61 -12.94 18.80
C ALA A 147 -11.97 -11.58 19.39
N ALA A 148 -11.51 -11.32 20.62
CA ALA A 148 -11.62 -9.99 21.20
C ALA A 148 -10.71 -9.03 20.40
N PRO A 149 -11.26 -7.96 19.81
CA PRO A 149 -10.46 -7.01 19.07
C PRO A 149 -9.65 -6.14 20.03
N SER A 150 -8.41 -5.81 19.67
CA SER A 150 -7.69 -4.73 20.35
C SER A 150 -8.11 -3.35 19.84
N LEU A 151 -8.55 -3.29 18.57
CA LEU A 151 -9.09 -2.12 17.92
C LEU A 151 -10.09 -2.53 16.84
N VAL A 152 -11.21 -1.83 16.73
CA VAL A 152 -12.13 -1.91 15.59
C VAL A 152 -11.84 -0.71 14.70
N TYR A 153 -11.55 -0.96 13.43
CA TYR A 153 -11.19 0.09 12.47
C TYR A 153 -12.41 0.63 11.74
N GLU A 154 -13.30 -0.28 11.34
CA GLU A 154 -14.42 0.06 10.48
C GLU A 154 -15.56 -0.94 10.71
N ALA A 155 -16.78 -0.42 10.68
CA ALA A 155 -17.99 -1.22 10.58
C ALA A 155 -18.81 -0.70 9.39
N LEU A 156 -19.27 -1.62 8.55
CA LEU A 156 -20.05 -1.31 7.36
C LEU A 156 -21.40 -2.04 7.43
N VAL A 157 -22.47 -1.38 7.00
CA VAL A 157 -23.79 -1.98 6.76
C VAL A 157 -24.16 -1.73 5.30
N ASP A 158 -24.35 -2.81 4.54
CA ASP A 158 -24.61 -2.77 3.08
C ASP A 158 -23.60 -1.89 2.29
N GLY A 159 -22.36 -1.84 2.78
CA GLY A 159 -21.25 -1.08 2.19
C GLY A 159 -21.15 0.38 2.66
N ALA A 160 -22.03 0.86 3.52
CA ALA A 160 -21.93 2.19 4.13
C ALA A 160 -21.31 2.11 5.53
N GLU A 161 -20.35 2.99 5.82
CA GLU A 161 -19.74 3.10 7.15
C GLU A 161 -20.76 3.50 8.20
N VAL A 162 -20.69 2.84 9.36
CA VAL A 162 -21.57 3.07 10.50
C VAL A 162 -20.77 3.24 11.78
N GLU A 163 -21.36 3.94 12.75
CA GLU A 163 -20.74 4.16 14.05
C GLU A 163 -20.79 2.89 14.92
N VAL A 164 -19.65 2.59 15.54
CA VAL A 164 -19.54 1.58 16.60
C VAL A 164 -19.79 2.26 17.94
N ALA A 165 -20.87 1.88 18.63
CA ALA A 165 -21.23 2.44 19.92
C ALA A 165 -20.36 1.91 21.05
N SER A 166 -20.07 0.61 21.05
CA SER A 166 -19.26 0.00 22.10
C SER A 166 -18.57 -1.29 21.66
N VAL A 167 -17.50 -1.65 22.37
CA VAL A 167 -16.79 -2.92 22.22
C VAL A 167 -16.60 -3.52 23.61
N THR A 168 -17.22 -4.68 23.86
CA THR A 168 -17.13 -5.39 25.14
C THR A 168 -16.69 -6.82 24.92
N GLY A 169 -15.45 -7.14 25.33
CA GLY A 169 -14.87 -8.45 25.06
C GLY A 169 -14.74 -8.69 23.56
N ASN A 170 -15.41 -9.70 23.02
CA ASN A 170 -15.49 -9.97 21.58
C ASN A 170 -16.83 -9.54 20.96
N ILE A 171 -17.63 -8.72 21.65
CA ILE A 171 -18.89 -8.20 21.11
C ILE A 171 -18.69 -6.76 20.67
N VAL A 172 -19.07 -6.48 19.43
CA VAL A 172 -19.16 -5.13 18.86
C VAL A 172 -20.62 -4.74 18.79
N GLU A 173 -20.95 -3.58 19.33
CA GLU A 173 -22.28 -2.97 19.30
C GLU A 173 -22.26 -1.80 18.32
N LEU A 174 -23.12 -1.85 17.30
CA LEU A 174 -23.36 -0.73 16.40
C LEU A 174 -24.31 0.29 17.04
N ALA A 175 -24.18 1.57 16.70
CA ALA A 175 -25.04 2.63 17.23
C ALA A 175 -26.52 2.42 16.90
N ASP A 176 -26.80 1.94 15.69
CA ASP A 176 -28.14 1.58 15.24
C ASP A 176 -28.19 0.12 14.81
N ALA A 177 -29.28 -0.57 15.17
CA ALA A 177 -29.51 -1.94 14.74
C ALA A 177 -29.77 -1.99 13.22
N PRO A 178 -28.95 -2.72 12.44
CA PRO A 178 -29.20 -2.87 11.01
C PRO A 178 -30.50 -3.64 10.75
N ALA A 179 -31.13 -3.40 9.60
CA ALA A 179 -32.28 -4.19 9.17
C ALA A 179 -31.96 -5.70 9.12
N SER A 180 -32.98 -6.54 9.25
CA SER A 180 -32.80 -7.98 9.02
C SER A 180 -32.28 -8.22 7.60
N ASP A 181 -31.40 -9.20 7.47
CA ASP A 181 -30.70 -9.61 6.25
C ASP A 181 -29.71 -8.58 5.68
N ALA A 182 -29.52 -7.42 6.33
CA ALA A 182 -28.45 -6.49 5.96
C ALA A 182 -27.07 -7.14 6.13
N VAL A 183 -26.16 -6.86 5.20
CA VAL A 183 -24.79 -7.36 5.25
C VAL A 183 -23.96 -6.46 6.15
N VAL A 184 -23.45 -7.02 7.23
CA VAL A 184 -22.61 -6.29 8.18
C VAL A 184 -21.17 -6.76 8.05
N VAL A 185 -20.22 -5.85 7.88
CA VAL A 185 -18.79 -6.13 7.82
C VAL A 185 -18.10 -5.41 8.96
N ILE A 186 -17.29 -6.12 9.72
CA ILE A 186 -16.45 -5.53 10.79
C ILE A 186 -14.99 -5.82 10.48
N ILE A 187 -14.18 -4.77 10.42
CA ILE A 187 -12.73 -4.82 10.22
C ILE A 187 -12.05 -4.45 11.53
N TYR A 188 -11.19 -5.34 12.04
CA TYR A 188 -10.59 -5.19 13.36
C TYR A 188 -9.19 -5.79 13.46
N GLU A 189 -8.49 -5.41 14.52
CA GLU A 189 -7.20 -5.98 14.90
C GLU A 189 -7.38 -7.14 15.87
N ASP A 190 -6.80 -8.30 15.54
CA ASP A 190 -6.65 -9.43 16.44
C ASP A 190 -5.19 -9.50 16.92
N GLU A 191 -4.93 -8.90 18.08
CA GLU A 191 -3.60 -8.81 18.69
C GLU A 191 -2.97 -10.17 18.99
N THR A 192 -3.78 -11.20 19.21
CA THR A 192 -3.25 -12.52 19.56
C THR A 192 -2.59 -13.18 18.35
N VAL A 193 -3.01 -12.77 17.14
CA VAL A 193 -2.68 -13.41 15.85
C VAL A 193 -3.00 -14.91 15.83
N SER A 194 -3.58 -15.42 16.92
CA SER A 194 -3.70 -16.81 17.28
C SER A 194 -4.94 -17.44 16.67
N LYS A 195 -5.75 -16.63 15.98
CA LYS A 195 -7.00 -17.01 15.31
C LYS A 195 -7.04 -16.59 13.85
N GLN A 196 -6.00 -15.99 13.28
CA GLN A 196 -5.92 -15.75 11.84
C GLN A 196 -4.49 -15.39 11.43
N VAL A 197 -3.59 -16.37 11.37
CA VAL A 197 -2.25 -16.09 10.86
C VAL A 197 -2.36 -15.93 9.35
N LEU A 198 -2.50 -14.70 8.87
CA LEU A 198 -2.25 -14.38 7.48
C LEU A 198 -0.74 -14.40 7.26
N GLN A 199 -0.34 -14.91 6.11
CA GLN A 199 1.06 -14.99 5.76
C GLN A 199 1.25 -14.46 4.35
N GLY A 200 2.25 -13.60 4.21
CA GLY A 200 2.68 -13.04 2.94
C GLY A 200 4.07 -13.53 2.57
N LYS A 201 4.34 -13.59 1.28
CA LYS A 201 5.70 -13.59 0.75
C LYS A 201 5.70 -12.92 -0.61
N SER A 202 6.79 -12.26 -0.94
CA SER A 202 6.99 -11.80 -2.31
C SER A 202 7.17 -12.97 -3.28
N SER A 203 6.62 -12.85 -4.48
CA SER A 203 6.68 -13.90 -5.52
C SER A 203 7.21 -13.41 -6.88
N GLY A 204 7.51 -12.12 -7.02
CA GLY A 204 8.07 -11.56 -8.24
C GLY A 204 7.68 -10.11 -8.46
N VAL A 205 7.91 -9.62 -9.68
CA VAL A 205 7.66 -8.22 -10.08
C VAL A 205 6.86 -8.14 -11.39
N GLU A 206 6.18 -7.01 -11.59
CA GLU A 206 5.62 -6.56 -12.86
C GLU A 206 6.27 -5.22 -13.21
N ASP A 207 7.26 -5.24 -14.10
CA ASP A 207 8.03 -4.06 -14.53
C ASP A 207 7.88 -3.85 -16.04
N PRO A 208 6.69 -3.46 -16.54
CA PRO A 208 6.44 -3.31 -17.97
C PRO A 208 7.26 -2.20 -18.61
N LEU A 209 7.78 -1.26 -17.81
CA LEU A 209 8.57 -0.10 -18.25
C LEU A 209 10.08 -0.36 -18.16
N GLY A 210 10.51 -1.54 -17.70
CA GLY A 210 11.93 -1.86 -17.54
C GLY A 210 12.68 -0.90 -16.62
N THR A 211 12.03 -0.45 -15.54
CA THR A 211 12.62 0.42 -14.51
C THR A 211 13.84 -0.20 -13.81
N GLY A 212 14.07 -1.50 -13.99
CA GLY A 212 15.21 -2.22 -13.43
C GLY A 212 14.91 -2.77 -12.04
N MET A 213 13.62 -2.95 -11.73
CA MET A 213 13.19 -3.50 -10.45
C MET A 213 13.67 -4.94 -10.30
N SER A 214 14.46 -5.22 -9.27
CA SER A 214 14.98 -6.56 -9.00
C SER A 214 13.86 -7.49 -8.51
N ASP A 215 13.89 -8.74 -8.96
CA ASP A 215 13.07 -9.80 -8.38
C ASP A 215 13.36 -9.94 -6.88
N ASP A 216 12.29 -9.97 -6.11
CA ASP A 216 12.32 -10.07 -4.66
C ASP A 216 11.63 -11.34 -4.17
N ALA A 217 11.41 -12.33 -5.05
CA ALA A 217 10.75 -13.58 -4.72
C ALA A 217 11.38 -14.23 -3.49
N GLN A 218 10.54 -14.48 -2.50
CA GLN A 218 10.93 -15.09 -1.23
C GLN A 218 10.57 -16.57 -1.22
N SER A 219 11.42 -17.37 -0.56
CA SER A 219 11.16 -18.80 -0.35
C SER A 219 10.17 -19.05 0.81
N THR A 220 10.06 -18.11 1.75
CA THR A 220 9.39 -18.32 3.04
C THR A 220 8.26 -17.34 3.23
N TYR A 221 7.17 -17.85 3.80
CA TYR A 221 6.03 -17.05 4.24
C TYR A 221 6.28 -16.44 5.61
N ILE A 222 6.03 -15.14 5.75
CA ILE A 222 6.09 -14.42 7.03
C ILE A 222 4.67 -14.08 7.50
N GLY A 223 4.46 -14.07 8.82
CA GLY A 223 3.17 -13.70 9.39
C GLY A 223 2.90 -12.20 9.23
N ILE A 224 1.71 -11.85 8.76
CA ILE A 224 1.20 -10.48 8.66
C ILE A 224 -0.13 -10.35 9.42
N GLY A 225 -0.42 -9.14 9.87
CA GLY A 225 -1.60 -8.80 10.65
C GLY A 225 -1.42 -8.90 12.17
N GLY A 226 -2.20 -8.10 12.88
CA GLY A 226 -2.03 -7.84 14.32
C GLY A 226 -0.78 -7.01 14.62
N SER A 227 -0.40 -6.97 15.89
CA SER A 227 0.76 -6.24 16.37
C SER A 227 1.68 -7.08 17.25
N VAL A 228 2.86 -6.54 17.55
CA VAL A 228 3.82 -7.13 18.48
C VAL A 228 4.42 -6.02 19.35
N LEU A 229 4.60 -6.32 20.64
CA LEU A 229 5.27 -5.45 21.59
C LEU A 229 6.79 -5.61 21.44
N VAL A 230 7.48 -4.47 21.36
CA VAL A 230 8.93 -4.33 21.46
C VAL A 230 9.22 -3.62 22.77
N GLU A 231 10.00 -4.25 23.65
CA GLU A 231 10.31 -3.72 24.98
C GLU A 231 11.76 -3.27 25.06
N ASN A 232 11.97 -2.05 25.57
CA ASN A 232 13.29 -1.48 25.88
C ASN A 232 14.30 -1.60 24.74
N GLU A 233 13.87 -1.32 23.51
CA GLU A 233 14.78 -1.25 22.37
C GLU A 233 15.85 -0.17 22.62
N ALA A 234 17.12 -0.52 22.43
CA ALA A 234 18.21 0.45 22.43
C ALA A 234 18.20 1.20 21.08
N VAL A 235 17.73 2.45 21.11
CA VAL A 235 17.56 3.26 19.90
C VAL A 235 18.87 3.97 19.53
N GLY A 236 19.62 4.41 20.54
CA GLY A 236 20.87 5.11 20.33
C GLY A 236 21.40 5.77 21.60
N THR A 237 22.32 6.70 21.42
CA THR A 237 22.89 7.52 22.48
C THR A 237 22.92 8.96 21.99
N GLY A 238 22.44 9.89 22.82
CA GLY A 238 22.50 11.31 22.54
C GLY A 238 23.94 11.81 22.42
N ASP A 239 24.15 12.79 21.56
CA ASP A 239 25.43 13.47 21.34
C ASP A 239 25.31 15.00 21.56
N GLY A 240 24.13 15.48 21.96
CA GLY A 240 23.82 16.90 22.12
C GLY A 240 23.60 17.66 20.81
N ALA A 241 23.57 16.99 19.65
CA ALA A 241 23.41 17.62 18.34
C ALA A 241 22.31 16.97 17.50
N ASP A 242 22.28 15.64 17.43
CA ASP A 242 21.32 14.87 16.64
C ASP A 242 19.94 14.86 17.31
N ARG A 243 18.91 15.08 16.50
CA ARG A 243 17.50 15.09 16.93
C ARG A 243 16.71 13.90 16.41
N VAL A 244 17.15 13.28 15.32
CA VAL A 244 16.41 12.22 14.64
C VAL A 244 17.11 10.90 14.90
N PHE A 245 16.37 9.94 15.42
CA PHE A 245 16.85 8.59 15.66
C PHE A 245 15.86 7.61 15.03
N SER A 246 16.37 6.54 14.42
CA SER A 246 15.53 5.51 13.81
C SER A 246 15.38 4.33 14.75
N LEU A 247 14.15 3.90 14.96
CA LEU A 247 13.84 2.62 15.57
C LEU A 247 14.29 1.48 14.64
N ALA A 248 14.75 0.38 15.22
CA ALA A 248 15.11 -0.84 14.49
C ALA A 248 13.89 -1.48 13.81
N ASN A 249 12.68 -1.17 14.28
CA ASN A 249 11.45 -1.69 13.70
C ASN A 249 10.50 -0.57 13.23
N GLN A 250 10.01 -0.72 12.00
CA GLN A 250 9.11 0.18 11.28
C GLN A 250 7.62 -0.16 11.56
N CYS A 251 6.70 0.68 11.07
CA CYS A 251 5.25 0.54 11.23
C CYS A 251 4.78 0.52 12.71
N VAL A 252 5.20 1.52 13.47
CA VAL A 252 4.86 1.71 14.89
C VAL A 252 3.41 2.14 15.06
N ILE A 253 2.74 1.65 16.11
CA ILE A 253 1.45 2.16 16.56
C ILE A 253 1.72 3.41 17.41
N PRO A 254 1.41 4.64 16.93
CA PRO A 254 1.88 5.87 17.57
C PRO A 254 1.46 6.00 19.03
N SER A 255 0.23 5.61 19.36
CA SER A 255 -0.32 5.68 20.72
C SER A 255 0.34 4.74 21.72
N SER A 256 1.18 3.81 21.26
CA SER A 256 1.90 2.85 22.11
C SER A 256 3.36 3.22 22.36
N LEU A 257 3.87 4.24 21.67
CA LEU A 257 5.28 4.62 21.70
C LEU A 257 5.60 5.34 23.02
N VAL A 258 6.50 4.76 23.79
CA VAL A 258 7.08 5.35 24.99
C VAL A 258 8.59 5.43 24.80
N VAL A 259 9.13 6.65 24.76
CA VAL A 259 10.56 6.91 24.61
C VAL A 259 11.14 7.39 25.93
N LYS A 260 12.32 6.89 26.30
CA LYS A 260 13.06 7.29 27.49
C LYS A 260 14.47 7.73 27.13
N VAL A 261 14.91 8.83 27.73
CA VAL A 261 16.28 9.32 27.70
C VAL A 261 16.85 9.19 29.12
N ASP A 262 17.91 8.40 29.27
CA ASP A 262 18.52 8.05 30.55
C ASP A 262 17.50 7.53 31.59
N GLY A 263 16.56 6.70 31.13
CA GLY A 263 15.51 6.11 31.95
C GLY A 263 14.32 7.03 32.27
N VAL A 264 14.39 8.31 31.90
CA VAL A 264 13.29 9.28 32.07
C VAL A 264 12.46 9.35 30.80
N GLU A 265 11.14 9.21 30.92
CA GLU A 265 10.22 9.30 29.80
C GLU A 265 10.18 10.71 29.21
N VAL A 266 10.21 10.78 27.87
CA VAL A 266 10.11 12.02 27.10
C VAL A 266 8.86 11.96 26.25
N THR A 267 7.96 12.94 26.41
CA THR A 267 6.66 12.99 25.73
C THR A 267 6.63 13.96 24.56
N GLU A 268 7.59 14.89 24.50
CA GLU A 268 7.70 15.90 23.44
C GLU A 268 8.55 15.39 22.27
N ILE A 269 7.99 14.43 21.54
CA ILE A 269 8.59 13.86 20.33
C ILE A 269 7.60 13.89 19.16
N VAL A 270 8.13 14.01 17.95
CA VAL A 270 7.41 13.74 16.72
C VAL A 270 7.85 12.37 16.21
N ALA A 271 6.93 11.52 15.78
CA ALA A 271 7.26 10.19 15.27
C ALA A 271 6.73 10.02 13.83
N ASP A 272 7.60 9.61 12.91
CA ASP A 272 7.19 9.00 11.65
C ASP A 272 6.90 7.52 11.91
N ALA A 273 5.62 7.23 12.13
CA ALA A 273 5.15 5.90 12.48
C ALA A 273 5.46 4.84 11.42
N ILE A 274 5.50 5.22 10.14
CA ILE A 274 5.72 4.27 9.05
C ILE A 274 7.21 3.97 8.94
N ARG A 275 8.07 5.00 8.91
CA ARG A 275 9.53 4.82 8.83
C ARG A 275 10.15 4.30 10.11
N GLY A 276 9.52 4.57 11.25
CA GLY A 276 10.06 4.31 12.57
C GLY A 276 11.04 5.38 13.04
N ASP A 277 10.95 6.60 12.53
CA ASP A 277 11.83 7.69 12.97
C ASP A 277 11.20 8.45 14.14
N ILE A 278 12.01 8.78 15.14
CA ILE A 278 11.64 9.66 16.26
C ILE A 278 12.47 10.93 16.18
N GLU A 279 11.81 12.08 16.25
CA GLU A 279 12.42 13.40 16.27
C GLU A 279 12.17 14.06 17.63
N PHE A 280 13.26 14.41 18.31
CA PHE A 280 13.20 15.14 19.57
C PHE A 280 13.08 16.64 19.34
N ASN A 281 12.26 17.29 20.17
CA ASN A 281 12.15 18.74 20.20
C ASN A 281 13.45 19.45 20.58
N GLU A 282 14.33 18.80 21.34
CA GLU A 282 15.71 19.24 21.62
C GLU A 282 16.64 18.02 21.57
N PRO A 283 17.88 18.16 21.06
CA PRO A 283 18.79 17.03 20.95
C PRO A 283 19.06 16.41 22.33
N PRO A 284 18.94 15.09 22.49
CA PRO A 284 19.30 14.43 23.73
C PRO A 284 20.76 14.71 24.11
N GLY A 285 21.01 14.97 25.39
CA GLY A 285 22.34 15.31 25.89
C GLY A 285 23.40 14.23 25.60
N ASP A 286 24.66 14.66 25.57
CA ASP A 286 25.80 13.78 25.27
C ASP A 286 25.85 12.57 26.21
N THR A 287 26.10 11.39 25.65
CA THR A 287 26.16 10.08 26.30
C THR A 287 24.85 9.56 26.93
N LEU A 288 23.73 10.28 26.80
CA LEU A 288 22.46 9.82 27.36
C LEU A 288 21.85 8.69 26.52
N ALA A 289 21.59 7.55 27.16
CA ALA A 289 21.02 6.38 26.48
C ALA A 289 19.56 6.65 26.09
N ILE A 290 19.20 6.32 24.84
CA ILE A 290 17.84 6.45 24.33
C ILE A 290 17.25 5.05 24.18
N THR A 291 16.10 4.84 24.81
CA THR A 291 15.36 3.56 24.73
C THR A 291 13.90 3.78 24.35
N ALA A 292 13.29 2.80 23.69
CA ALA A 292 11.88 2.86 23.31
C ALA A 292 11.17 1.55 23.62
N THR A 293 9.93 1.66 24.10
CA THR A 293 8.98 0.55 24.20
C THR A 293 7.75 0.92 23.39
N TYR A 294 7.33 0.03 22.50
CA TYR A 294 6.25 0.32 21.56
C TYR A 294 5.64 -0.95 20.98
N ARG A 295 4.43 -0.83 20.45
CA ARG A 295 3.85 -1.85 19.57
C ARG A 295 4.05 -1.45 18.12
N ARG A 296 4.25 -2.46 17.27
CA ARG A 296 4.30 -2.30 15.82
C ARG A 296 3.36 -3.27 15.14
N TYR A 297 2.88 -2.89 13.97
CA TYR A 297 2.15 -3.79 13.11
C TYR A 297 3.06 -4.90 12.58
N ARG A 298 2.50 -6.11 12.46
CA ARG A 298 3.14 -7.20 11.72
C ARG A 298 2.85 -7.01 10.25
N THR A 299 3.85 -6.54 9.52
CA THR A 299 3.76 -6.18 8.12
C THR A 299 4.71 -7.03 7.28
N HIS A 300 4.44 -7.11 5.97
CA HIS A 300 5.41 -7.60 5.00
C HIS A 300 6.01 -6.42 4.25
N LYS A 301 7.30 -6.14 4.49
CA LYS A 301 8.03 -5.12 3.74
C LYS A 301 8.31 -5.66 2.34
N ILE A 302 7.63 -5.08 1.37
CA ILE A 302 7.78 -5.39 -0.06
C ILE A 302 8.75 -4.41 -0.74
N GLY A 303 9.58 -3.71 0.03
CA GLY A 303 10.67 -2.86 -0.49
C GLY A 303 10.21 -1.68 -1.35
N ALA A 304 11.15 -1.13 -2.12
CA ALA A 304 10.90 0.03 -2.96
C ALA A 304 10.12 -0.32 -4.24
N LEU A 305 9.23 0.58 -4.66
CA LEU A 305 8.48 0.49 -5.91
C LEU A 305 8.63 1.79 -6.73
N PRO A 306 9.34 1.76 -7.86
CA PRO A 306 9.28 2.82 -8.86
C PRO A 306 7.84 3.02 -9.37
N ALA A 307 7.52 4.24 -9.81
CA ALA A 307 6.24 4.50 -10.45
C ALA A 307 6.12 3.69 -11.76
N GLY A 308 4.93 3.18 -12.03
CA GLY A 308 4.65 2.31 -13.17
C GLY A 308 5.19 0.88 -13.01
N SER A 309 5.48 0.45 -11.78
CA SER A 309 5.92 -0.92 -11.47
C SER A 309 5.08 -1.56 -10.36
N GLY A 310 5.01 -2.88 -10.35
CA GLY A 310 4.27 -3.67 -9.38
C GLY A 310 5.07 -4.80 -8.78
N ARG A 311 4.71 -5.21 -7.56
CA ARG A 311 5.29 -6.35 -6.86
C ARG A 311 4.25 -7.41 -6.58
N LYS A 312 4.55 -8.65 -6.95
CA LYS A 312 3.67 -9.79 -6.73
C LYS A 312 3.87 -10.31 -5.32
N VAL A 313 2.75 -10.52 -4.62
CA VAL A 313 2.74 -11.05 -3.26
C VAL A 313 1.78 -12.21 -3.21
N GLN A 314 2.27 -13.35 -2.73
CA GLN A 314 1.43 -14.49 -2.41
C GLN A 314 0.98 -14.40 -0.96
N LEU A 315 -0.33 -14.50 -0.78
CA LEU A 315 -1.00 -14.45 0.51
C LEU A 315 -1.70 -15.77 0.76
N ARG A 316 -1.57 -16.29 1.97
CA ARG A 316 -2.35 -17.42 2.45
C ARG A 316 -2.74 -17.16 3.88
N ALA A 317 -3.84 -17.73 4.34
CA ALA A 317 -4.05 -17.80 5.78
C ALA A 317 -3.52 -19.12 6.34
N HIS A 318 -3.49 -19.23 7.64
CA HIS A 318 -3.22 -20.44 8.38
C HIS A 318 -4.23 -20.51 9.52
N ALA A 319 -4.96 -21.62 9.59
CA ALA A 319 -5.95 -21.87 10.63
C ALA A 319 -5.23 -22.42 11.87
N PRO A 320 -5.25 -21.71 13.00
CA PRO A 320 -4.57 -22.15 14.21
C PRO A 320 -5.25 -23.38 14.82
N THR A 321 -4.49 -24.14 15.60
CA THR A 321 -4.85 -25.49 16.07
C THR A 321 -5.89 -25.54 17.19
N THR A 322 -6.39 -24.38 17.65
CA THR A 322 -7.18 -24.28 18.89
C THR A 322 -8.69 -24.08 18.69
N THR A 323 -9.16 -23.65 17.51
CA THR A 323 -10.60 -23.55 17.17
C THR A 323 -10.82 -23.56 15.66
N THR A 324 -11.82 -24.31 15.19
CA THR A 324 -12.24 -24.27 13.78
C THR A 324 -12.78 -22.88 13.47
N LEU A 325 -12.23 -22.23 12.45
CA LEU A 325 -12.78 -20.99 11.91
C LEU A 325 -13.60 -21.36 10.69
N SER A 326 -14.87 -20.98 10.70
CA SER A 326 -15.79 -21.25 9.58
C SER A 326 -15.35 -20.52 8.30
N VAL A 327 -14.74 -19.33 8.41
CA VAL A 327 -14.18 -18.56 7.29
C VAL A 327 -13.00 -17.72 7.76
N ALA A 328 -11.94 -17.63 6.96
CA ALA A 328 -10.86 -16.65 7.13
C ALA A 328 -10.97 -15.57 6.03
N GLU A 329 -11.25 -14.34 6.45
CA GLU A 329 -11.36 -13.17 5.58
C GLU A 329 -10.38 -12.09 6.01
N ALA A 330 -9.66 -11.52 5.06
CA ALA A 330 -8.70 -10.45 5.29
C ALA A 330 -9.12 -9.20 4.52
N ASN A 331 -8.93 -8.05 5.15
CA ASN A 331 -8.79 -6.79 4.46
C ASN A 331 -7.29 -6.46 4.37
N LEU A 332 -6.82 -6.10 3.19
CA LEU A 332 -5.43 -5.75 2.91
C LEU A 332 -5.29 -4.25 2.87
N GLU A 333 -4.16 -3.77 3.38
CA GLU A 333 -3.82 -2.36 3.40
C GLU A 333 -2.34 -2.22 3.05
N VAL A 334 -1.98 -1.10 2.42
CA VAL A 334 -0.58 -0.81 2.11
C VAL A 334 -0.20 0.56 2.66
N TRP A 335 0.96 0.60 3.31
CA TRP A 335 1.62 1.83 3.71
C TRP A 335 2.86 2.05 2.86
N ALA A 336 3.05 3.26 2.38
CA ALA A 336 4.17 3.61 1.52
C ALA A 336 4.73 4.98 1.86
N VAL A 337 6.04 5.13 1.68
CA VAL A 337 6.80 6.34 2.03
C VAL A 337 7.80 6.75 0.98
#